data_AF-A0A6J5ZBU3-F1
#
_entry.id   AF-A0A6J5ZBU3-F1
#
_cell.length_a   1.000
_cell.length_b   1.000
_cell.length_c   1.000
_cell.angle_alpha   90.00
_cell.angle_beta   90.00
_cell.angle_gamma   90.00
#
_symmetry.space_group_name_H-M   'P 1'
#
loop_
_entity.id
_entity.type
_entity.pdbx_description
1 polymer ?
#
loop_
_entity_poly.entity_id
_entity_poly.type
_entity_poly.pdbx_seq_one_letter_code
_entity_poly.pdbx_strand_id
1 'polypeptide(L)'
;MEILNFEGNGSNRSPKKRARVATIIGGAFLLAAIGSTFAANVTINGGSAIEYGQGLTQATACDDAIKITPTNHFVNSAGASGTFYIDTITVTDSRTVSAITGLGNCAGKSIKLSAFNNVSGAAALFTCTFSNIAYSSPNLSASVASCPAGAAITSYYDGSSERGLQLAFSNPASAPNVQAGSVYKFTLESF
;
A
#
# COMPACT_ATOMS: atom_id res chain seq x y z
N MET A 1 -69.73 6.51 39.21
CA MET A 1 -69.44 5.76 37.97
C MET A 1 -69.20 6.79 36.90
N GLU A 2 -68.03 6.71 36.25
CA GLU A 2 -67.48 7.46 35.12
C GLU A 2 -65.95 7.29 35.30
N ILE A 3 -65.39 6.11 35.02
CA ILE A 3 -64.85 5.65 33.73
C ILE A 3 -64.10 6.77 33.02
N LEU A 4 -62.87 7.01 33.47
CA LEU A 4 -61.89 7.71 32.65
C LEU A 4 -61.35 6.72 31.62
N ASN A 5 -61.70 7.05 30.38
CA ASN A 5 -61.35 6.39 29.14
C ASN A 5 -59.87 6.66 28.83
N PHE A 6 -59.05 5.61 28.74
CA PHE A 6 -57.70 5.75 28.19
C PHE A 6 -57.77 5.42 26.71
N GLU A 7 -57.67 6.45 25.88
CA GLU A 7 -57.46 6.36 24.44
C GLU A 7 -56.23 5.48 24.14
N GLY A 8 -56.49 4.27 23.64
CA GLY A 8 -55.49 3.45 22.98
C GLY A 8 -55.19 4.04 21.60
N ASN A 9 -54.20 4.94 21.51
CA ASN A 9 -53.69 5.38 20.22
C ASN A 9 -52.88 4.25 19.57
N GLY A 10 -53.55 3.52 18.68
CA GLY A 10 -52.95 2.48 17.85
C GLY A 10 -51.85 3.06 16.98
N SER A 11 -50.62 2.59 17.18
CA SER A 11 -49.61 2.63 16.12
C SER A 11 -49.34 1.21 15.64
N ASN A 12 -50.24 0.75 14.76
CA ASN A 12 -50.10 -0.50 14.03
C ASN A 12 -48.96 -0.35 13.00
N ARG A 13 -47.70 -0.35 13.45
CA ARG A 13 -46.53 -0.31 12.57
C ARG A 13 -46.07 -1.74 12.32
N SER A 14 -46.53 -2.29 11.18
CA SER A 14 -46.16 -3.61 10.68
C SER A 14 -44.64 -3.88 10.81
N PRO A 15 -44.19 -5.00 11.41
CA PRO A 15 -42.77 -5.32 11.60
C PRO A 15 -41.97 -5.41 10.29
N LYS A 16 -42.66 -5.69 9.18
CA LYS A 16 -42.06 -5.94 7.86
C LYS A 16 -41.34 -4.72 7.25
N LYS A 17 -41.74 -3.48 7.59
CA LYS A 17 -41.08 -2.27 7.07
C LYS A 17 -39.82 -1.88 7.83
N ARG A 18 -39.75 -2.13 9.15
CA ARG A 18 -38.55 -1.84 9.95
C ARG A 18 -37.40 -2.81 9.66
N ALA A 19 -37.73 -4.08 9.40
CA ALA A 19 -36.74 -5.08 9.00
C ALA A 19 -36.05 -4.72 7.67
N ARG A 20 -36.80 -4.29 6.64
CA ARG A 20 -36.22 -3.87 5.34
C ARG A 20 -35.30 -2.66 5.43
N VAL A 21 -35.63 -1.67 6.27
CA VAL A 21 -34.80 -0.47 6.45
C VAL A 21 -33.52 -0.81 7.21
N ALA A 22 -33.59 -1.69 8.20
CA ALA A 22 -32.41 -2.17 8.93
C ALA A 22 -31.42 -2.94 8.03
N THR A 23 -31.92 -3.72 7.05
CA THR A 23 -31.06 -4.46 6.12
C THR A 23 -30.35 -3.56 5.10
N ILE A 24 -30.98 -2.45 4.68
CA ILE A 24 -30.41 -1.50 3.71
C ILE A 24 -29.27 -0.68 4.34
N ILE A 25 -29.41 -0.27 5.61
CA ILE A 25 -28.37 0.48 6.32
C ILE A 25 -27.18 -0.44 6.69
N GLY A 26 -27.44 -1.68 7.08
CA GLY A 26 -26.39 -2.68 7.33
C GLY A 26 -25.64 -3.11 6.06
N GLY A 27 -26.32 -3.19 4.91
CA GLY A 27 -25.69 -3.53 3.63
C GLY A 27 -24.80 -2.42 3.06
N ALA A 28 -25.16 -1.14 3.27
CA ALA A 28 -24.35 -0.01 2.81
C ALA A 28 -23.00 0.11 3.54
N PHE A 29 -22.95 -0.31 4.82
CA PHE A 29 -21.68 -0.36 5.58
C PHE A 29 -20.72 -1.44 5.07
N LEU A 30 -21.24 -2.56 4.54
CA LEU A 30 -20.41 -3.65 4.02
C LEU A 30 -19.85 -3.37 2.62
N LEU A 31 -20.50 -2.52 1.81
CA LEU A 31 -19.95 -2.08 0.53
C LEU A 31 -18.90 -0.96 0.66
N ALA A 32 -18.94 -0.16 1.72
CA ALA A 32 -17.94 0.88 1.98
C ALA A 32 -16.58 0.32 2.44
N ALA A 33 -16.53 -0.92 2.91
CA ALA A 33 -15.31 -1.55 3.42
C ALA A 33 -14.37 -2.10 2.33
N ILE A 34 -14.78 -2.09 1.05
CA ILE A 34 -13.91 -2.50 -0.07
C ILE A 34 -13.04 -1.32 -0.57
N GLY A 35 -13.31 -0.10 -0.12
CA GLY A 35 -12.63 1.12 -0.60
C GLY A 35 -11.45 1.60 0.24
N SER A 36 -11.19 1.06 1.43
CA SER A 36 -10.04 1.49 2.22
C SER A 36 -8.81 0.70 1.81
N THR A 37 -8.13 1.15 0.76
CA THR A 37 -6.68 1.04 0.73
C THR A 37 -6.18 1.59 2.05
N PHE A 38 -5.76 0.71 2.96
CA PHE A 38 -5.04 1.08 4.17
C PHE A 38 -3.69 1.63 3.73
N ALA A 39 -3.68 2.89 3.30
CA ALA A 39 -2.47 3.67 3.06
C ALA A 39 -1.86 3.94 4.44
N ALA A 40 -1.11 2.97 4.94
CA ALA A 40 -0.23 3.17 6.07
C ALA A 40 0.81 4.21 5.64
N ASN A 41 0.62 5.46 6.07
CA ASN A 41 1.64 6.48 5.96
C ASN A 41 2.75 6.09 6.94
N VAL A 42 3.78 5.40 6.45
CA VAL A 42 4.94 5.04 7.27
C VAL A 42 5.76 6.31 7.43
N THR A 43 5.40 7.13 8.43
CA THR A 43 6.28 8.19 8.91
C THR A 43 7.50 7.52 9.53
N ILE A 44 8.60 7.50 8.79
CA ILE A 44 9.87 7.02 9.34
C ILE A 44 10.43 8.13 10.20
N ASN A 45 10.36 7.91 11.52
CA ASN A 45 11.10 8.61 12.56
C ASN A 45 10.59 10.04 12.90
N GLY A 46 9.80 10.13 13.98
CA GLY A 46 9.25 11.37 14.54
C GLY A 46 10.27 12.33 15.16
N GLY A 47 11.28 12.75 14.38
CA GLY A 47 12.14 13.89 14.73
C GLY A 47 13.39 13.60 15.56
N SER A 48 13.80 12.34 15.74
CA SER A 48 15.05 12.02 16.44
C SER A 48 16.13 11.55 15.48
N ALA A 49 17.32 12.13 15.62
CA ALA A 49 18.51 11.83 14.82
C ALA A 49 18.80 10.32 14.79
N ILE A 50 19.07 9.81 13.59
CA ILE A 50 19.39 8.39 13.35
C ILE A 50 20.86 8.16 13.69
N GLU A 51 21.11 7.45 14.78
CA GLU A 51 22.45 7.02 15.19
C GLU A 51 22.80 5.68 14.52
N TYR A 52 23.87 5.71 13.73
CA TYR A 52 24.45 4.55 13.04
C TYR A 52 24.86 3.48 14.07
N GLY A 53 24.33 2.26 13.95
CA GLY A 53 24.76 1.13 14.79
C GLY A 53 23.71 0.06 15.11
N GLN A 54 22.43 0.29 14.83
CA GLN A 54 21.36 -0.68 15.13
C GLN A 54 20.68 -1.26 13.88
N GLY A 55 21.49 -1.75 12.93
CA GLY A 55 21.01 -2.72 11.93
C GLY A 55 19.86 -2.26 11.02
N LEU A 56 19.65 -0.94 10.91
CA LEU A 56 18.78 -0.36 9.91
C LEU A 56 19.25 1.04 9.53
N THR A 57 20.37 1.09 8.83
CA THR A 57 20.74 2.27 8.06
C THR A 57 19.69 2.47 6.99
N GLN A 58 18.83 3.48 7.13
CA GLN A 58 18.15 4.07 5.98
C GLN A 58 19.25 4.70 5.12
N ALA A 59 19.92 3.88 4.29
CA ALA A 59 20.98 4.32 3.42
C ALA A 59 20.31 5.00 2.22
N THR A 60 20.08 6.31 2.40
CA THR A 60 19.43 7.27 1.52
C THR A 60 19.30 6.79 0.09
N ALA A 61 18.07 6.59 -0.35
CA ALA A 61 17.73 6.29 -1.72
C ALA A 61 17.91 7.56 -2.57
N CYS A 62 19.15 7.99 -2.84
CA CYS A 62 19.55 9.23 -3.56
C CYS A 62 18.88 10.56 -3.17
N ASP A 63 17.88 10.53 -2.30
CA ASP A 63 16.88 11.55 -2.04
C ASP A 63 16.17 11.19 -0.71
N ASP A 64 15.71 12.21 0.01
CA ASP A 64 15.19 12.11 1.38
C ASP A 64 13.66 12.15 1.50
N ALA A 65 12.91 12.47 0.44
CA ALA A 65 11.44 12.62 0.48
C ALA A 65 10.71 11.57 -0.37
N ILE A 66 11.38 10.46 -0.67
CA ILE A 66 10.77 9.33 -1.36
C ILE A 66 9.64 8.73 -0.51
N LYS A 67 8.48 8.54 -1.14
CA LYS A 67 7.31 7.88 -0.59
C LYS A 67 7.17 6.47 -1.16
N ILE A 68 6.79 5.51 -0.33
CA ILE A 68 6.49 4.13 -0.73
C ILE A 68 5.02 3.86 -0.45
N THR A 69 4.26 3.54 -1.49
CA THR A 69 2.83 3.24 -1.41
C THR A 69 2.56 1.82 -1.91
N PRO A 70 2.41 0.84 -1.02
CA PRO A 70 2.00 -0.52 -1.39
C PRO A 70 0.49 -0.60 -1.62
N THR A 71 0.07 -1.46 -2.54
CA THR A 71 -1.32 -1.92 -2.70
C THR A 71 -1.39 -3.43 -2.50
N ASN A 72 -2.61 -3.93 -2.29
CA ASN A 72 -2.85 -5.35 -2.11
C ASN A 72 -3.92 -5.88 -3.08
N HIS A 73 -3.86 -7.18 -3.33
CA HIS A 73 -4.83 -7.92 -4.13
C HIS A 73 -5.40 -9.06 -3.29
N PHE A 74 -6.73 -9.17 -3.25
CA PHE A 74 -7.43 -10.24 -2.53
C PHE A 74 -7.60 -11.47 -3.42
N VAL A 75 -7.14 -12.63 -2.94
CA VAL A 75 -7.35 -13.92 -3.59
C VAL A 75 -8.29 -14.76 -2.75
N ASN A 76 -9.40 -15.18 -3.35
CA ASN A 76 -10.38 -16.04 -2.71
C ASN A 76 -9.89 -17.49 -2.66
N SER A 77 -10.19 -18.21 -1.58
CA SER A 77 -9.90 -19.63 -1.41
C SER A 77 -11.19 -20.38 -1.13
N ALA A 78 -11.50 -21.40 -1.93
CA ALA A 78 -12.71 -22.18 -1.76
C ALA A 78 -12.71 -22.89 -0.40
N GLY A 79 -13.66 -22.56 0.48
CA GLY A 79 -13.81 -23.17 1.80
C GLY A 79 -12.91 -22.60 2.91
N ALA A 80 -12.18 -21.51 2.66
CA ALA A 80 -11.38 -20.80 3.66
C ALA A 80 -11.54 -19.28 3.53
N SER A 81 -11.06 -18.53 4.54
CA SER A 81 -10.93 -17.08 4.42
C SER A 81 -9.89 -16.75 3.34
N GLY A 82 -10.26 -15.92 2.37
CA GLY A 82 -9.32 -15.46 1.34
C GLY A 82 -8.16 -14.64 1.92
N THR A 83 -7.11 -14.44 1.13
CA THR A 83 -5.85 -13.83 1.57
C THR A 83 -5.52 -12.59 0.75
N PHE A 84 -5.01 -11.55 1.41
CA PHE A 84 -4.47 -10.36 0.76
C PHE A 84 -2.98 -10.52 0.52
N TYR A 85 -2.56 -10.37 -0.73
CA TYR A 85 -1.15 -10.38 -1.14
C TYR A 85 -0.70 -8.97 -1.51
N ILE A 86 0.58 -8.67 -1.32
CA ILE A 86 1.18 -7.46 -1.91
C ILE A 86 1.11 -7.57 -3.43
N ASP A 87 0.61 -6.53 -4.08
CA ASP A 87 0.37 -6.52 -5.52
C ASP A 87 1.27 -5.52 -6.24
N THR A 88 1.08 -4.24 -5.91
CA THR A 88 1.86 -3.15 -6.49
C THR A 88 2.59 -2.40 -5.39
N ILE A 89 3.78 -1.89 -5.68
CA ILE A 89 4.51 -0.98 -4.82
C ILE A 89 4.95 0.22 -5.66
N THR A 90 4.41 1.38 -5.32
CA THR A 90 4.67 2.63 -6.01
C THR A 90 5.64 3.48 -5.19
N VAL A 91 6.78 3.82 -5.78
CA VAL A 91 7.82 4.65 -5.18
C VAL A 91 7.79 6.00 -5.87
N THR A 92 7.50 7.08 -5.14
CA THR A 92 7.30 8.42 -5.74
C THR A 92 8.03 9.52 -5.00
N ASP A 93 8.24 10.63 -5.71
CA ASP A 93 8.61 11.92 -5.14
C ASP A 93 8.04 13.05 -6.02
N SER A 94 7.36 14.00 -5.38
CA SER A 94 6.81 15.23 -5.97
C SER A 94 7.85 16.24 -6.47
N ARG A 95 9.12 16.13 -6.05
CA ARG A 95 10.25 16.97 -6.46
C ARG A 95 10.93 16.49 -7.74
N THR A 96 10.49 15.36 -8.28
CA THR A 96 11.11 14.76 -9.47
C THR A 96 10.74 15.56 -10.73
N VAL A 97 11.55 16.57 -11.05
CA VAL A 97 11.36 17.44 -12.23
C VAL A 97 12.57 17.50 -13.16
N SER A 98 13.68 16.87 -12.76
CA SER A 98 14.95 16.81 -13.51
C SER A 98 15.77 15.59 -13.09
N ALA A 99 16.90 15.35 -13.76
CA ALA A 99 17.85 14.28 -13.40
C ALA A 99 18.67 14.54 -12.12
N ILE A 100 18.43 15.66 -11.40
CA ILE A 100 19.17 16.05 -10.19
C ILE A 100 18.24 16.48 -9.04
N THR A 101 16.97 16.10 -9.10
CA THR A 101 15.94 16.48 -8.11
C THR A 101 15.00 15.31 -7.87
N GLY A 102 14.63 15.07 -6.61
CA GLY A 102 13.77 13.96 -6.23
C GLY A 102 14.37 12.60 -6.60
N LEU A 103 13.52 11.67 -7.05
CA LEU A 103 13.97 10.37 -7.60
C LEU A 103 14.86 10.52 -8.85
N GLY A 104 14.89 11.70 -9.48
CA GLY A 104 15.84 12.00 -10.54
C GLY A 104 17.30 11.90 -10.10
N ASN A 105 17.61 12.20 -8.82
CA ASN A 105 18.94 12.03 -8.23
C ASN A 105 19.43 10.57 -8.23
N CYS A 106 18.54 9.61 -8.48
CA CYS A 106 18.86 8.19 -8.59
C CYS A 106 19.26 7.81 -10.01
N ALA A 107 19.22 8.73 -10.97
CA ALA A 107 19.66 8.46 -12.34
C ALA A 107 21.10 7.95 -12.34
N GLY A 108 21.33 6.83 -13.03
CA GLY A 108 22.61 6.13 -13.09
C GLY A 108 22.92 5.21 -11.90
N LYS A 109 22.06 5.18 -10.86
CA LYS A 109 22.19 4.29 -9.70
C LYS A 109 21.18 3.14 -9.76
N SER A 110 21.35 2.17 -8.87
CA SER A 110 20.34 1.16 -8.58
C SER A 110 19.69 1.41 -7.22
N ILE A 111 18.44 0.98 -7.06
CA ILE A 111 17.75 0.98 -5.77
C ILE A 111 17.32 -0.44 -5.44
N LYS A 112 17.67 -0.95 -4.26
CA LYS A 112 17.14 -2.21 -3.74
C LYS A 112 15.92 -1.92 -2.88
N LEU A 113 14.76 -2.41 -3.28
CA LEU A 113 13.53 -2.49 -2.49
C LEU A 113 13.49 -3.82 -1.75
N SER A 114 13.30 -3.79 -0.43
CA SER A 114 13.12 -5.02 0.37
C SER A 114 11.95 -4.88 1.34
N ALA A 115 11.15 -5.94 1.47
CA ALA A 115 10.06 -6.03 2.45
C ALA A 115 10.46 -6.93 3.61
N PHE A 116 10.14 -6.53 4.84
CA PHE A 116 10.48 -7.26 6.05
C PHE A 116 9.25 -7.49 6.92
N ASN A 117 9.28 -8.59 7.68
CA ASN A 117 8.34 -8.82 8.77
C ASN A 117 8.85 -8.11 10.06
N ASN A 118 8.17 -8.36 11.18
CA ASN A 118 8.51 -7.78 12.48
C ASN A 118 9.58 -8.58 13.26
N VAL A 119 10.23 -9.57 12.64
CA VAL A 119 11.24 -10.41 13.29
C VAL A 119 12.62 -9.80 13.05
N SER A 120 13.28 -9.38 14.13
CA SER A 120 14.64 -8.83 14.07
C SER A 120 15.62 -9.84 13.48
N GLY A 121 16.45 -9.40 12.53
CA GLY A 121 17.44 -10.24 11.85
C GLY A 121 16.87 -11.25 10.84
N ALA A 122 15.56 -11.25 10.58
CA ALA A 122 14.98 -12.11 9.55
C ALA A 122 15.38 -11.66 8.15
N ALA A 123 15.47 -12.64 7.23
CA ALA A 123 15.60 -12.35 5.81
C ALA A 123 14.39 -11.56 5.29
N ALA A 124 14.59 -10.78 4.23
CA ALA A 124 13.51 -10.09 3.58
C ALA A 124 12.48 -11.08 3.03
N LEU A 125 11.19 -10.74 3.17
CA LEU A 125 10.07 -11.47 2.58
C LEU A 125 10.18 -11.52 1.06
N PHE A 126 10.65 -10.41 0.47
CA PHE A 126 11.16 -10.38 -0.89
C PHE A 126 12.14 -9.20 -1.04
N THR A 127 12.98 -9.28 -2.07
CA THR A 127 13.82 -8.18 -2.53
C THR A 127 13.60 -7.95 -4.02
N CYS A 128 13.78 -6.73 -4.50
CA CYS A 128 13.76 -6.40 -5.91
C CYS A 128 14.66 -5.19 -6.16
N THR A 129 15.51 -5.25 -7.18
CA THR A 129 16.41 -4.16 -7.55
C THR A 129 15.86 -3.42 -8.76
N PHE A 130 15.76 -2.10 -8.65
CA PHE A 130 15.49 -1.19 -9.73
C PHE A 130 16.84 -0.78 -10.29
N SER A 131 17.25 -1.38 -11.41
CA SER A 131 18.53 -1.16 -12.06
C SER A 131 18.40 -0.22 -13.25
N ASN A 132 19.51 0.43 -13.62
CA ASN A 132 19.57 1.36 -14.75
C ASN A 132 18.50 2.45 -14.63
N ILE A 133 18.36 3.05 -13.44
CA ILE A 133 17.41 4.14 -13.26
C ILE A 133 17.85 5.29 -14.19
N ALA A 134 16.93 5.74 -15.03
CA ALA A 134 17.17 6.80 -15.97
C ALA A 134 16.03 7.81 -15.89
N TYR A 135 16.41 9.09 -15.90
CA TYR A 135 15.47 10.18 -16.02
C TYR A 135 15.37 10.60 -17.50
N SER A 136 14.16 10.60 -18.03
CA SER A 136 13.83 11.14 -19.34
C SER A 136 12.58 11.98 -19.19
N SER A 137 12.77 13.29 -19.09
CA SER A 137 11.69 14.23 -18.76
C SER A 137 10.39 13.94 -19.53
N PRO A 138 9.24 13.81 -18.85
CA PRO A 138 9.00 14.00 -17.42
C PRO A 138 9.09 12.71 -16.57
N ASN A 139 9.56 11.60 -17.14
CA ASN A 139 9.40 10.27 -16.58
C ASN A 139 10.72 9.69 -16.04
N LEU A 140 10.57 8.70 -15.16
CA LEU A 140 11.63 7.80 -14.76
C LEU A 140 11.41 6.44 -15.42
N SER A 141 12.49 5.79 -15.81
CA SER A 141 12.50 4.40 -16.24
C SER A 141 13.53 3.63 -15.43
N ALA A 142 13.27 2.34 -15.26
CA ALA A 142 14.20 1.41 -14.66
C ALA A 142 13.97 0.01 -15.25
N SER A 143 14.87 -0.89 -14.93
CA SER A 143 14.76 -2.31 -15.21
C SER A 143 14.72 -3.07 -13.89
N VAL A 144 14.07 -4.23 -13.85
CA VAL A 144 14.07 -5.10 -12.67
C VAL A 144 15.26 -6.05 -12.71
N ALA A 145 15.92 -6.23 -11.58
CA ALA A 145 16.97 -7.23 -11.38
C ALA A 145 16.83 -7.85 -9.98
N SER A 146 17.16 -9.13 -9.83
CA SER A 146 17.05 -9.84 -8.54
C SER A 146 15.68 -9.68 -7.88
N CYS A 147 14.61 -9.77 -8.68
CA CYS A 147 13.22 -9.61 -8.27
C CYS A 147 12.48 -10.96 -8.35
N PRO A 148 11.35 -11.11 -7.65
CA PRO A 148 10.45 -12.25 -7.81
C PRO A 148 10.03 -12.44 -9.28
N ALA A 149 9.75 -13.68 -9.66
CA ALA A 149 9.26 -13.98 -11.00
C ALA A 149 7.99 -13.20 -11.31
N GLY A 150 7.89 -12.64 -12.52
CA GLY A 150 6.75 -11.83 -12.94
C GLY A 150 6.75 -10.40 -12.40
N ALA A 151 7.80 -9.97 -11.70
CA ALA A 151 8.02 -8.57 -11.38
C ALA A 151 8.24 -7.74 -12.65
N ALA A 152 7.57 -6.60 -12.74
CA ALA A 152 7.77 -5.60 -13.79
C ALA A 152 7.76 -4.21 -13.16
N ILE A 153 8.57 -3.31 -13.72
CA ILE A 153 8.63 -1.91 -13.28
C ILE A 153 8.22 -0.98 -14.43
N THR A 154 7.39 -0.01 -14.10
CA THR A 154 6.93 1.01 -15.05
C THR A 154 7.11 2.41 -14.48
N SER A 155 7.19 3.41 -15.35
CA SER A 155 7.11 4.81 -14.93
C SER A 155 5.76 5.08 -14.26
N TYR A 156 5.77 5.82 -13.16
CA TYR A 156 4.56 6.28 -12.48
C TYR A 156 4.40 7.80 -12.60
N TYR A 157 3.16 8.22 -12.86
CA TYR A 157 2.72 9.60 -12.74
C TYR A 157 1.28 9.63 -12.22
N ASP A 158 1.04 10.40 -11.17
CA ASP A 158 -0.28 10.56 -10.57
C ASP A 158 -1.22 11.53 -11.33
N GLY A 159 -0.73 12.19 -12.39
CA GLY A 159 -1.49 13.23 -13.09
C GLY A 159 -1.33 14.63 -12.50
N SER A 160 -0.52 14.79 -11.44
CA SER A 160 -0.27 16.07 -10.77
C SER A 160 1.24 16.37 -10.64
N SER A 161 1.87 16.14 -9.48
CA SER A 161 3.28 16.39 -9.21
C SER A 161 4.09 15.13 -8.85
N GLU A 162 3.46 14.05 -8.44
CA GLU A 162 4.17 12.84 -7.99
C GLU A 162 4.64 12.02 -9.21
N ARG A 163 5.97 11.92 -9.37
CA ARG A 163 6.59 11.01 -10.36
C ARG A 163 7.30 9.89 -9.64
N GLY A 164 7.47 8.77 -10.31
CA GLY A 164 8.28 7.70 -9.77
C GLY A 164 8.29 6.43 -10.59
N LEU A 165 8.41 5.32 -9.87
CA LEU A 165 8.46 3.98 -10.41
C LEU A 165 7.42 3.10 -9.70
N GLN A 166 6.72 2.28 -10.46
CA GLN A 166 5.72 1.34 -9.96
C GLN A 166 6.21 -0.08 -10.23
N LEU A 167 6.44 -0.84 -9.18
CA LEU A 167 6.70 -2.28 -9.23
C LEU A 167 5.36 -3.02 -9.13
N ALA A 168 5.10 -3.94 -10.05
CA ALA A 168 3.95 -4.82 -10.00
C ALA A 168 4.37 -6.28 -10.19
N PHE A 169 3.57 -7.21 -9.69
CA PHE A 169 3.77 -8.64 -9.86
C PHE A 169 2.64 -9.24 -10.71
N SER A 170 2.98 -10.02 -11.73
CA SER A 170 1.97 -10.63 -12.61
C SER A 170 1.09 -11.69 -11.92
N ASN A 171 1.59 -12.31 -10.84
CA ASN A 171 0.84 -13.27 -10.03
C ASN A 171 1.32 -13.24 -8.56
N PRO A 172 0.87 -12.26 -7.76
CA PRO A 172 1.41 -12.00 -6.43
C PRO A 172 1.22 -13.14 -5.43
N ALA A 173 0.21 -14.00 -5.64
CA ALA A 173 -0.04 -15.17 -4.80
C ALA A 173 0.94 -16.33 -5.03
N SER A 174 1.61 -16.37 -6.19
CA SER A 174 2.64 -17.38 -6.49
C SER A 174 4.06 -16.83 -6.35
N ALA A 175 4.28 -15.58 -6.79
CA ALA A 175 5.54 -14.87 -6.65
C ALA A 175 5.26 -13.37 -6.51
N PRO A 176 5.65 -12.71 -5.40
CA PRO A 176 6.49 -13.21 -4.32
C PRO A 176 5.80 -14.12 -3.30
N ASN A 177 4.48 -14.32 -3.38
CA ASN A 177 3.70 -15.04 -2.35
C ASN A 177 3.87 -14.42 -0.95
N VAL A 178 3.78 -13.09 -0.89
CA VAL A 178 3.90 -12.33 0.36
C VAL A 178 2.55 -11.76 0.73
N GLN A 179 2.03 -12.23 1.87
CA GLN A 179 0.78 -11.72 2.43
C GLN A 179 0.98 -10.29 2.91
N ALA A 180 0.05 -9.40 2.57
CA ALA A 180 0.14 -7.98 2.91
C ALA A 180 0.21 -7.77 4.44
N GLY A 181 -0.49 -8.59 5.22
CA GLY A 181 -0.46 -8.52 6.69
C GLY A 181 0.84 -8.99 7.34
N SER A 182 1.72 -9.67 6.59
CA SER A 182 3.04 -10.10 7.09
C SER A 182 4.12 -9.04 6.90
N VAL A 183 3.87 -8.02 6.07
CA VAL A 183 4.83 -6.94 5.83
C VAL A 183 4.73 -5.90 6.95
N TYR A 184 5.81 -5.75 7.70
CA TYR A 184 5.95 -4.75 8.75
C TYR A 184 6.65 -3.49 8.25
N LYS A 185 7.61 -3.63 7.33
CA LYS A 185 8.43 -2.51 6.85
C LYS A 185 8.93 -2.73 5.42
N PHE A 186 9.01 -1.64 4.64
CA PHE A 186 9.79 -1.57 3.41
C PHE A 186 11.10 -0.81 3.62
N THR A 187 12.11 -1.15 2.84
CA THR A 187 13.38 -0.43 2.78
C THR A 187 13.72 -0.13 1.34
N LEU A 188 14.31 1.04 1.11
CA LEU A 188 14.94 1.41 -0.14
C LEU A 188 16.38 1.78 0.16
N GLU A 189 17.30 1.15 -0.56
CA GLU A 189 18.74 1.37 -0.42
C GLU A 189 19.31 1.69 -1.81
N SER A 190 19.95 2.85 -2.00
CA SER A 190 20.62 3.15 -3.27
C SER A 190 22.09 2.71 -3.25
N PHE A 191 22.58 2.24 -4.40
CA PHE A 191 23.97 1.81 -4.60
C PHE A 191 24.41 1.94 -6.07
#